data_AF-V5UUT6-F1
#
_entry.id   AF-V5UUT6-F1
#
_cell.length_a   1.000
_cell.length_b   1.000
_cell.length_c   1.000
_cell.angle_alpha   90.00
_cell.angle_beta   90.00
_cell.angle_gamma   90.00
#
_symmetry.space_group_name_H-M   'P 1'
#
loop_
_entity.id
_entity.type
_entity.pdbx_description
1 polymer ?
#
loop_
_entity_poly.entity_id
_entity_poly.type
_entity_poly.pdbx_seq_one_letter_code
_entity_poly.pdbx_strand_id
1 'polypeptide(L)'
;LWKKVARGLSAGRVQSVAVKLLVEREREINAFVPEEFWDIHANTKTKDKSDFKLLVAQKDGVAFKPVNETETKAAISVLENASYEVCKREDRPTKSKPSAPYITSTLQQAASTRLGYGVKKTMMLAQRLYEAGYITYMRT
;
A
#
# COMPACT_ATOMS: atom_id res chain seq x y z
N LEU A 1 -8.06 -36.21 -4.07
CA LEU A 1 -7.26 -35.72 -2.92
C LEU A 1 -6.96 -36.82 -1.90
N TRP A 2 -7.95 -37.58 -1.41
CA TRP A 2 -7.75 -38.53 -0.30
C TRP A 2 -6.68 -39.60 -0.50
N LYS A 3 -6.54 -40.13 -1.73
CA LYS A 3 -5.51 -41.13 -2.07
C LYS A 3 -4.11 -40.53 -2.27
N LYS A 4 -4.00 -39.22 -2.57
CA LYS A 4 -2.76 -38.57 -3.03
C LYS A 4 -2.22 -37.49 -2.11
N VAL A 5 -3.06 -36.97 -1.21
CA VAL A 5 -2.72 -35.84 -0.32
C VAL A 5 -3.09 -36.21 1.12
N ALA A 6 -4.36 -36.15 1.50
CA ALA A 6 -4.84 -36.57 2.82
C ALA A 6 -6.34 -36.87 2.81
N ARG A 7 -6.78 -37.83 3.65
CA ARG A 7 -8.21 -38.13 3.87
C ARG A 7 -8.92 -36.92 4.49
N GLY A 8 -10.20 -36.72 4.16
CA GLY A 8 -11.01 -35.62 4.69
C GLY A 8 -10.90 -34.28 3.95
N LEU A 9 -10.00 -34.16 2.95
CA LEU A 9 -9.90 -32.95 2.13
C LEU A 9 -11.03 -32.83 1.10
N SER A 10 -11.66 -31.67 0.99
CA SER A 10 -12.61 -31.34 -0.07
C SER A 10 -11.93 -30.62 -1.25
N ALA A 11 -12.49 -30.78 -2.44
CA ALA A 11 -12.09 -30.02 -3.62
C ALA A 11 -13.26 -29.12 -4.03
N GLY A 12 -12.98 -27.86 -4.33
CA GLY A 12 -14.02 -26.89 -4.73
C GLY A 12 -13.50 -26.00 -5.85
N ARG A 13 -14.24 -25.91 -6.97
CA ARG A 13 -13.81 -25.17 -8.17
C ARG A 13 -13.39 -23.72 -7.86
N VAL A 14 -14.15 -23.02 -7.02
CA VAL A 14 -13.86 -21.63 -6.63
C VAL A 14 -12.88 -21.58 -5.45
N GLN A 15 -13.05 -22.47 -4.47
CA GLN A 15 -12.22 -22.50 -3.25
C GLN A 15 -10.75 -22.82 -3.57
N SER A 16 -10.49 -23.79 -4.45
CA SER A 16 -9.13 -24.17 -4.84
C SER A 16 -8.41 -23.07 -5.60
N VAL A 17 -9.12 -22.25 -6.39
CA VAL A 17 -8.53 -21.07 -7.07
C VAL A 17 -8.19 -19.98 -6.06
N ALA A 18 -9.07 -19.73 -5.08
CA ALA A 18 -8.78 -18.77 -4.01
C ALA A 18 -7.55 -19.19 -3.17
N VAL A 19 -7.44 -20.49 -2.84
CA VAL A 19 -6.26 -21.04 -2.14
C VAL A 19 -5.00 -20.89 -3.01
N LYS A 20 -5.11 -21.13 -4.32
CA LYS A 20 -3.98 -20.96 -5.25
C LYS A 20 -3.41 -19.55 -5.22
N LEU A 21 -4.25 -18.50 -5.21
CA LEU A 21 -3.78 -17.10 -5.14
C LEU A 21 -2.96 -16.81 -3.88
N LEU A 22 -3.39 -17.36 -2.73
CA LEU A 22 -2.64 -17.23 -1.48
C LEU A 22 -1.30 -17.96 -1.54
N VAL A 23 -1.29 -19.19 -2.07
CA VAL A 23 -0.06 -19.98 -2.22
C VAL A 23 0.92 -19.32 -3.19
N GLU A 24 0.45 -18.70 -4.28
CA GLU A 24 1.31 -17.97 -5.22
C GLU A 24 1.94 -16.74 -4.56
N ARG A 25 1.16 -15.93 -3.83
CA ARG A 25 1.70 -14.80 -3.06
C ARG A 25 2.69 -15.25 -2.00
N GLU A 26 2.41 -16.35 -1.30
CA GLU A 26 3.33 -16.89 -0.29
C GLU A 26 4.65 -17.36 -0.92
N ARG A 27 4.61 -17.95 -2.12
CA ARG A 27 5.82 -18.33 -2.86
C ARG A 27 6.61 -17.10 -3.31
N GLU A 28 5.95 -16.04 -3.75
CA GLU A 28 6.59 -14.76 -4.08
C GLU A 28 7.32 -14.18 -2.86
N ILE A 29 6.68 -14.19 -1.68
CA ILE A 29 7.27 -13.70 -0.43
C ILE A 29 8.49 -14.55 -0.04
N ASN A 30 8.39 -15.88 -0.11
CA ASN A 30 9.50 -16.77 0.23
C ASN A 30 10.68 -16.71 -0.76
N ALA A 31 10.41 -16.37 -2.02
CA ALA A 31 11.43 -16.21 -3.05
C ALA A 31 12.03 -14.79 -3.07
N PHE A 32 11.47 -13.85 -2.32
CA PHE A 32 11.95 -12.48 -2.27
C PHE A 32 13.29 -12.40 -1.52
N VAL A 33 14.32 -11.92 -2.20
CA VAL A 33 15.63 -11.60 -1.61
C VAL A 33 15.67 -10.08 -1.41
N PRO A 34 15.62 -9.58 -0.16
CA PRO A 34 15.69 -8.15 0.11
C PRO A 34 17.02 -7.55 -0.34
N GLU A 35 16.96 -6.40 -0.99
CA GLU A 35 18.13 -5.60 -1.37
C GLU A 35 18.21 -4.35 -0.51
N GLU A 36 19.43 -4.00 -0.08
CA GLU A 36 19.68 -2.79 0.70
C GLU A 36 19.60 -1.55 -0.18
N PHE A 37 18.91 -0.52 0.31
CA PHE A 37 18.88 0.80 -0.28
C PHE A 37 18.70 1.85 0.82
N TRP A 38 19.15 3.07 0.54
CA TRP A 38 19.08 4.18 1.48
C TRP A 38 18.41 5.40 0.84
N ASP A 39 17.62 6.10 1.65
CA ASP A 39 17.08 7.42 1.33
C ASP A 39 17.82 8.48 2.15
N ILE A 40 18.16 9.61 1.51
CA ILE A 40 18.75 10.76 2.19
C ILE A 40 17.71 11.87 2.27
N HIS A 41 17.45 12.32 3.49
CA HIS A 41 16.57 13.45 3.74
C HIS A 41 17.34 14.65 4.28
N ALA A 42 17.05 15.84 3.73
CA ALA A 42 17.59 17.10 4.21
C ALA A 42 16.48 17.89 4.93
N ASN A 43 16.71 18.25 6.20
CA ASN A 43 15.83 19.15 6.94
C ASN A 43 16.26 20.58 6.66
N THR A 44 15.50 21.29 5.84
CA THR A 44 15.79 22.69 5.45
C THR A 44 14.80 23.64 6.12
N LYS A 45 15.12 24.93 6.11
CA LYS A 45 14.19 25.99 6.51
C LYS A 45 13.90 26.89 5.33
N THR A 46 12.64 27.27 5.17
CA THR A 46 12.25 28.29 4.19
C THR A 46 12.73 29.67 4.64
N LYS A 47 12.62 30.67 3.75
CA LYS A 47 12.88 32.08 4.10
C LYS A 47 12.04 32.56 5.28
N ASP A 48 10.82 32.03 5.42
CA ASP A 48 9.89 32.34 6.51
C ASP A 48 10.16 31.50 7.78
N LYS A 49 11.31 30.81 7.85
CA LYS A 49 11.75 29.94 8.95
C LYS A 49 10.84 28.74 9.23
N SER A 50 10.01 28.32 8.26
CA SER A 50 9.23 27.09 8.38
C SER A 50 10.09 25.88 8.03
N ASP A 51 9.93 24.78 8.76
CA ASP A 51 10.63 23.55 8.46
C ASP A 51 10.12 22.95 7.13
N PHE A 52 11.07 22.49 6.31
CA PHE A 52 10.79 21.90 5.01
C PHE A 52 11.72 20.72 4.75
N LYS A 53 11.17 19.51 4.76
CA LYS A 53 11.91 18.27 4.57
C LYS A 53 12.00 17.94 3.08
N LEU A 54 13.22 17.79 2.58
CA LEU A 54 13.53 17.39 1.23
C LEU A 54 14.01 15.93 1.21
N LEU A 55 13.70 15.22 0.12
CA LEU A 55 14.28 13.92 -0.21
C LEU A 55 15.24 14.12 -1.40
N VAL A 56 16.44 13.56 -1.32
CA VAL A 56 17.38 13.58 -2.43
C VAL A 56 16.87 12.65 -3.53
N ALA A 57 16.39 13.21 -4.63
CA ALA A 57 15.81 12.43 -5.72
C ALA A 57 16.86 11.97 -6.74
N GLN A 58 17.85 12.82 -7.05
CA GLN A 58 18.79 12.61 -8.13
C GLN A 58 20.17 13.17 -7.80
N LYS A 59 21.20 12.58 -8.40
CA LYS A 59 22.58 13.06 -8.45
C LYS A 59 23.02 13.08 -9.92
N ASP A 60 23.49 14.22 -10.41
CA ASP A 60 23.95 14.40 -11.80
C ASP A 60 22.93 13.95 -12.88
N GLY A 61 21.63 14.19 -12.61
CA GLY A 61 20.53 13.83 -13.52
C GLY A 61 20.11 12.35 -13.47
N VAL A 62 20.74 11.53 -12.63
CA VAL A 62 20.41 10.11 -12.44
C VAL A 62 19.71 9.93 -11.10
N ALA A 63 18.72 9.03 -11.05
CA ALA A 63 18.03 8.67 -9.80
C ALA A 63 19.05 8.22 -8.74
N PHE A 64 19.06 8.91 -7.61
CA PHE A 64 20.01 8.62 -6.54
C PHE A 64 19.42 7.55 -5.63
N LYS A 65 19.99 6.34 -5.69
CA LYS A 65 19.59 5.17 -4.89
C LYS A 65 20.84 4.47 -4.36
N PRO A 66 21.48 5.01 -3.30
CA PRO A 66 22.65 4.39 -2.69
C PRO A 66 22.29 3.02 -2.12
N VAL A 67 23.18 2.04 -2.34
CA VAL A 67 22.94 0.63 -1.97
C VAL A 67 23.67 0.21 -0.68
N ASN A 68 24.45 1.11 -0.09
CA ASN A 68 25.21 0.86 1.13
C ASN A 68 25.48 2.13 1.95
N GLU A 69 25.94 1.94 3.19
CA GLU A 69 26.26 3.02 4.12
C GLU A 69 27.39 3.93 3.62
N THR A 70 28.41 3.38 2.96
CA THR A 70 29.59 4.13 2.51
C THR A 70 29.24 5.17 1.43
N GLU A 71 28.46 4.77 0.43
CA GLU A 71 27.94 5.67 -0.62
C GLU A 71 27.03 6.74 -0.02
N THR A 72 26.19 6.35 0.94
CA THR A 72 25.28 7.25 1.64
C THR A 72 26.05 8.31 2.42
N LYS A 73 27.06 7.91 3.22
CA LYS A 73 27.91 8.84 3.99
C LYS A 73 28.69 9.78 3.10
N ALA A 74 29.24 9.28 1.99
CA ALA A 74 29.95 10.13 1.02
C ALA A 74 29.02 11.22 0.44
N ALA A 75 27.77 10.87 0.14
CA ALA A 75 26.77 11.83 -0.29
C ALA A 75 26.37 12.83 0.81
N ILE A 76 26.22 12.37 2.06
CA ILE A 76 25.92 13.23 3.21
C ILE A 76 27.00 14.30 3.39
N SER A 77 28.29 13.94 3.37
CA SER A 77 29.38 14.91 3.57
C SER A 77 29.39 16.03 2.50
N VAL A 78 28.97 15.73 1.27
CA VAL A 78 28.80 16.73 0.22
C VAL A 78 27.58 17.62 0.50
N LEU A 79 26.48 17.03 0.93
CA LEU A 79 25.21 17.72 1.16
C LEU A 79 25.23 18.62 2.42
N GLU A 80 25.97 18.24 3.47
CA GLU A 80 26.11 19.04 4.71
C GLU A 80 26.71 20.42 4.46
N ASN A 81 27.63 20.52 3.48
CA ASN A 81 28.29 21.78 3.11
C ASN A 81 27.62 22.46 1.90
N ALA A 82 26.57 21.85 1.35
CA ALA A 82 25.89 22.37 0.15
C ALA A 82 24.92 23.50 0.51
N SER A 83 24.79 24.46 -0.40
CA SER A 83 23.72 25.46 -0.36
C SER A 83 22.52 24.94 -1.14
N TYR A 84 21.34 24.99 -0.53
CA TYR A 84 20.09 24.55 -1.15
C TYR A 84 19.35 25.73 -1.78
N GLU A 85 18.99 25.60 -3.05
CA GLU A 85 18.12 26.55 -3.74
C GLU A 85 16.95 25.84 -4.42
N VAL A 86 15.87 26.58 -4.65
CA VAL A 86 14.67 26.05 -5.31
C VAL A 86 14.84 26.21 -6.81
N CYS A 87 15.19 25.13 -7.51
CA CYS A 87 15.38 25.15 -8.96
C CYS A 87 14.06 25.27 -9.74
N LYS A 88 12.97 24.68 -9.21
CA LYS A 88 11.65 24.67 -9.85
C LYS A 88 10.54 24.58 -8.81
N ARG A 89 9.50 25.38 -8.99
CA ARG A 89 8.24 25.27 -8.25
C ARG A 89 7.10 25.14 -9.25
N GLU A 90 6.21 24.19 -9.00
CA GLU A 90 5.06 23.92 -9.85
C GLU A 90 3.81 23.78 -9.00
N ASP A 91 2.90 24.74 -9.16
CA ASP A 91 1.62 24.76 -8.45
C ASP A 91 0.53 24.30 -9.43
N ARG A 92 -0.02 23.10 -9.18
CA ARG A 92 -1.10 22.53 -9.99
C ARG A 92 -2.32 22.25 -9.13
N PRO A 93 -3.51 22.76 -9.49
CA PRO A 93 -4.74 22.40 -8.78
C PRO A 93 -5.05 20.91 -9.02
N THR A 94 -5.21 20.15 -7.95
CA THR A 94 -5.64 18.75 -8.00
C THR A 94 -7.08 18.63 -7.52
N LYS A 95 -7.83 17.66 -8.06
CA LYS A 95 -9.20 17.35 -7.63
C LYS A 95 -9.31 15.84 -7.42
N SER A 96 -9.97 15.45 -6.33
CA SER A 96 -10.35 14.06 -6.07
C SER A 96 -11.85 13.90 -6.26
N LYS A 97 -12.28 12.82 -6.93
CA LYS A 97 -13.69 12.50 -7.13
C LYS A 97 -14.20 11.64 -5.98
N PRO A 98 -15.46 11.79 -5.55
CA PRO A 98 -16.04 10.89 -4.56
C PRO A 98 -16.09 9.46 -5.10
N SER A 99 -15.97 8.50 -4.19
CA SER A 99 -16.12 7.08 -4.53
C SER A 99 -17.56 6.78 -4.94
N ALA A 100 -17.74 5.77 -5.79
CA ALA A 100 -19.06 5.26 -6.15
C ALA A 100 -19.81 4.71 -4.91
N PRO A 101 -21.16 4.64 -4.96
CA PRO A 101 -21.93 3.92 -3.96
C PRO A 101 -21.46 2.47 -3.79
N TYR A 102 -21.68 1.91 -2.60
CA TYR A 102 -21.20 0.57 -2.30
C TYR A 102 -21.96 -0.52 -3.08
N ILE A 103 -21.20 -1.41 -3.72
CA ILE A 103 -21.61 -2.77 -4.10
C ILE A 103 -21.08 -3.77 -3.07
N THR A 104 -21.50 -5.04 -3.18
CA THR A 104 -21.16 -6.10 -2.21
C THR A 104 -19.66 -6.17 -1.90
N SER A 105 -18.80 -6.18 -2.94
CA SER A 105 -17.36 -6.31 -2.81
C SER A 105 -16.73 -5.09 -2.12
N THR A 106 -17.11 -3.88 -2.56
CA THR A 106 -16.59 -2.62 -2.01
C THR A 106 -17.05 -2.37 -0.57
N LEU A 107 -18.26 -2.79 -0.20
CA LEU A 107 -18.75 -2.75 1.17
C LEU A 107 -17.91 -3.65 2.08
N GLN A 108 -17.65 -4.89 1.64
CA GLN A 108 -16.84 -5.85 2.39
C GLN A 108 -15.41 -5.34 2.57
N GLN A 109 -14.79 -4.79 1.53
CA GLN A 109 -13.44 -4.21 1.60
C GLN A 109 -13.41 -3.00 2.55
N ALA A 110 -14.33 -2.06 2.40
CA ALA A 110 -14.39 -0.86 3.23
C ALA A 110 -14.64 -1.19 4.71
N ALA A 111 -15.54 -2.13 5.02
CA ALA A 111 -15.80 -2.57 6.38
C ALA A 111 -14.58 -3.29 6.99
N SER A 112 -13.83 -4.07 6.21
CA SER A 112 -12.59 -4.70 6.68
C SER A 112 -11.51 -3.66 6.97
N THR A 113 -11.24 -2.74 6.04
CA THR A 113 -10.15 -1.76 6.18
C THR A 113 -10.45 -0.68 7.21
N ARG A 114 -11.71 -0.21 7.30
CA ARG A 114 -12.08 0.93 8.16
C ARG A 114 -12.63 0.53 9.52
N LEU A 115 -13.32 -0.61 9.60
CA LEU A 115 -14.00 -1.05 10.83
C LEU A 115 -13.43 -2.36 11.41
N GLY A 116 -12.47 -3.00 10.73
CA GLY A 116 -11.91 -4.29 11.15
C GLY A 116 -12.90 -5.46 11.09
N TYR A 117 -13.99 -5.34 10.33
CA TYR A 117 -15.01 -6.40 10.25
C TYR A 117 -14.64 -7.42 9.19
N GLY A 118 -14.52 -8.69 9.59
CA GLY A 118 -14.42 -9.79 8.65
C GLY A 118 -15.67 -9.93 7.77
N VAL A 119 -15.50 -10.45 6.55
CA VAL A 119 -16.55 -10.53 5.51
C VAL A 119 -17.86 -11.15 6.04
N LYS A 120 -17.76 -12.25 6.81
CA LYS A 120 -18.93 -12.92 7.40
C LYS A 120 -19.72 -11.99 8.34
N LYS A 121 -19.03 -11.22 9.18
CA LYS A 121 -19.65 -10.27 10.12
C LYS A 121 -20.35 -9.15 9.35
N THR A 122 -19.66 -8.57 8.35
CA THR A 122 -20.21 -7.51 7.49
C THR A 122 -21.50 -7.98 6.81
N MET A 123 -21.49 -9.17 6.21
CA MET A 123 -22.68 -9.68 5.50
C MET A 123 -23.82 -10.05 6.46
N MET A 124 -23.53 -10.56 7.67
CA MET A 124 -24.56 -10.81 8.68
C MET A 124 -25.23 -9.52 9.16
N LEU A 125 -24.46 -8.47 9.41
CA LEU A 125 -25.00 -7.18 9.83
C LEU A 125 -25.78 -6.50 8.70
N ALA A 126 -25.25 -6.54 7.47
CA ALA A 126 -25.95 -6.00 6.30
C ALA A 126 -27.27 -6.73 6.04
N GLN A 127 -27.33 -8.06 6.22
CA GLN A 127 -28.58 -8.81 6.16
C GLN A 127 -29.61 -8.28 7.16
N ARG A 128 -29.22 -8.09 8.44
CA ARG A 128 -30.12 -7.55 9.48
C ARG A 128 -30.60 -6.13 9.16
N LEU A 129 -29.72 -5.29 8.61
CA LEU A 129 -30.07 -3.93 8.21
C LEU A 129 -31.06 -3.92 7.03
N TYR A 130 -30.89 -4.83 6.07
CA TYR A 130 -31.81 -4.99 4.95
C TYR A 130 -33.18 -5.50 5.42
N GLU A 131 -33.21 -6.54 6.25
CA GLU A 131 -34.45 -7.12 6.82
C GLU A 131 -35.22 -6.12 7.69
N ALA A 132 -34.52 -5.19 8.34
CA ALA A 132 -35.12 -4.11 9.11
C ALA A 132 -35.46 -2.85 8.29
N GLY A 133 -35.22 -2.85 6.97
CA GLY A 133 -35.58 -1.75 6.07
C GLY A 133 -34.65 -0.54 6.09
N TYR A 134 -33.44 -0.64 6.64
CA TYR A 134 -32.50 0.48 6.73
C TYR A 134 -31.63 0.68 5.48
N ILE A 135 -31.42 -0.37 4.69
CA ILE A 135 -30.58 -0.32 3.48
C ILE A 135 -31.24 -1.11 2.33
N THR A 136 -30.79 -0.85 1.10
CA THR A 136 -31.13 -1.66 -0.07
C THR A 136 -30.45 -3.04 -0.03
N TYR A 137 -30.79 -3.91 -0.97
CA TYR A 137 -30.26 -5.26 -1.03
C TYR A 137 -28.72 -5.28 -1.14
N MET A 138 -28.07 -6.01 -0.23
CA MET A 138 -26.62 -5.99 -0.01
C MET A 138 -25.83 -6.99 -0.87
N ARG A 139 -26.51 -7.82 -1.67
CA ARG A 139 -25.91 -8.71 -2.67
C ARG A 139 -26.18 -8.15 -4.07
N THR A 140 -25.53 -7.03 -4.35
CA THR A 140 -25.56 -6.29 -5.62
C THR A 140 -24.17 -6.06 -6.18
#